data_AF-A0A975JE42-F1
#
_entry.id   AF-A0A975JE42-F1
#
_cell.length_a   1.000
_cell.length_b   1.000
_cell.length_c   1.000
_cell.angle_alpha   90.00
_cell.angle_beta   90.00
_cell.angle_gamma   90.00
#
_symmetry.space_group_name_H-M   'P 1'
#
loop_
_entity.id
_entity.type
_entity.pdbx_description
1 polymer ?
#
loop_
_entity_poly.entity_id
_entity_poly.type
_entity_poly.pdbx_seq_one_letter_code
_entity_poly.pdbx_strand_id
1 'polypeptide(L)'
;MAREIQEKLLRGLADFASRAWMVMPGQGIVIRRTMQATRRAYDSWQDTMRRVGFDKTALEAGAEPIDDAARALARRTPELFKEWYDDILRQLPEESARHMRASEGYYLNNVLPSFSSKPEVIPLTGDGALFRVIDKPDGHTGGFWSRNIPDDDEAVWRSRNAVLQGWNEGGAFIKATVPPPPAALRGPIAPQISEADPNMMLRGGDEQIFLPGPREGAIGEDQVTDYWHTGWNDRAPTSPSRASMRAGNPNECDK
;
A
#
# COMPACT_ATOMS: atom_id res chain seq x y z
N MET A 1 -18.16 -10.70 -8.51
CA MET A 1 -17.50 -9.94 -7.42
C MET A 1 -18.05 -10.25 -6.03
N ALA A 2 -19.14 -9.64 -5.51
CA ALA A 2 -19.60 -9.91 -4.13
C ALA A 2 -19.93 -11.40 -3.85
N ARG A 3 -20.43 -12.12 -4.87
CA ARG A 3 -20.78 -13.53 -4.79
C ARG A 3 -19.57 -14.49 -4.84
N GLU A 4 -18.47 -14.09 -5.48
CA GLU A 4 -17.24 -14.91 -5.54
C GLU A 4 -16.44 -14.82 -4.24
N ILE A 5 -16.46 -13.64 -3.60
CA ILE A 5 -15.89 -13.44 -2.26
C ILE A 5 -16.70 -14.25 -1.23
N GLN A 6 -18.03 -14.25 -1.34
CA GLN A 6 -18.90 -15.09 -0.54
C GLN A 6 -18.59 -16.59 -0.72
N GLU A 7 -18.40 -17.07 -1.94
CA GLU A 7 -18.06 -18.49 -2.20
C GLU A 7 -16.66 -18.88 -1.73
N LYS A 8 -15.66 -17.99 -1.82
CA LYS A 8 -14.31 -18.24 -1.31
C LYS A 8 -14.25 -18.23 0.22
N LEU A 9 -14.94 -17.31 0.88
CA LEU A 9 -15.10 -17.29 2.33
C LEU A 9 -15.82 -18.54 2.85
N LEU A 10 -16.87 -18.99 2.14
CA LEU A 10 -17.58 -20.22 2.49
C LEU A 10 -16.74 -21.48 2.29
N ARG A 11 -15.88 -21.54 1.27
CA ARG A 11 -14.95 -22.67 1.06
C ARG A 11 -13.81 -22.68 2.07
N GLY A 12 -13.20 -21.53 2.38
CA GLY A 12 -12.17 -21.44 3.42
C GLY A 12 -12.71 -21.82 4.80
N LEU A 13 -13.97 -21.47 5.09
CA LEU A 13 -14.68 -21.89 6.30
C LEU A 13 -15.09 -23.37 6.28
N ALA A 14 -15.41 -23.95 5.13
CA ALA A 14 -15.70 -25.38 4.99
C ALA A 14 -14.43 -26.24 5.15
N ASP A 15 -13.28 -25.77 4.67
CA ASP A 15 -11.97 -26.42 4.85
C ASP A 15 -11.46 -26.29 6.29
N PHE A 16 -11.72 -25.15 6.95
CA PHE A 16 -11.47 -24.97 8.38
C PHE A 16 -12.40 -25.82 9.24
N ALA A 17 -13.69 -25.86 8.90
CA ALA A 17 -14.68 -26.70 9.57
C ALA A 17 -14.35 -28.19 9.41
N SER A 18 -13.97 -28.65 8.22
CA SER A 18 -13.66 -30.07 7.99
C SER A 18 -12.41 -30.55 8.74
N ARG A 19 -11.44 -29.67 9.05
CA ARG A 19 -10.28 -30.00 9.91
C ARG A 19 -10.54 -29.83 11.41
N ALA A 20 -11.51 -28.99 11.79
CA ALA A 20 -11.87 -28.74 13.19
C ALA A 20 -13.06 -29.60 13.70
N TRP A 21 -13.60 -30.51 12.88
CA TRP A 21 -14.79 -31.32 13.18
C TRP A 21 -14.55 -32.58 14.03
N MET A 22 -13.63 -32.48 14.99
CA MET A 22 -13.71 -33.27 16.21
C MET A 22 -13.49 -32.30 17.36
N VAL A 23 -14.46 -32.25 18.27
CA VAL A 23 -14.41 -31.63 19.61
C VAL A 23 -15.00 -30.19 19.73
N MET A 24 -16.32 -30.16 19.99
CA MET A 24 -17.08 -29.29 20.94
C MET A 24 -18.01 -28.16 20.40
N PRO A 25 -19.31 -28.11 20.82
CA PRO A 25 -20.34 -27.18 20.29
C PRO A 25 -20.28 -25.71 20.78
N GLY A 26 -19.24 -25.31 21.52
CA GLY A 26 -19.14 -23.96 22.10
C GLY A 26 -18.37 -22.94 21.25
N GLN A 27 -17.45 -23.40 20.40
CA GLN A 27 -16.55 -22.50 19.66
C GLN A 27 -17.22 -21.83 18.45
N GLY A 28 -18.31 -22.41 17.90
CA GLY A 28 -19.03 -21.81 16.77
C GLY A 28 -19.77 -20.50 17.09
N ILE A 29 -20.09 -20.24 18.36
CA ILE A 29 -20.68 -18.97 18.82
C ILE A 29 -19.57 -17.94 19.03
N VAL A 30 -18.44 -18.35 19.61
CA VAL A 30 -17.27 -17.48 19.78
C VAL A 30 -16.74 -17.03 18.43
N ILE A 31 -16.54 -17.95 17.48
CA ILE A 31 -16.11 -17.63 16.10
C ILE A 31 -17.08 -16.66 15.43
N ARG A 32 -18.40 -16.90 15.52
CA ARG A 32 -19.41 -15.99 14.94
C ARG A 32 -19.40 -14.60 15.59
N ARG A 33 -19.26 -14.51 16.92
CA ARG A 33 -19.18 -13.23 17.64
C ARG A 33 -17.91 -12.48 17.33
N THR A 34 -16.76 -13.17 17.26
CA THR A 34 -15.49 -12.60 16.85
C THR A 34 -15.58 -12.08 15.41
N MET A 35 -16.12 -12.87 14.47
CA MET A 35 -16.34 -12.41 13.09
C MET A 35 -17.26 -11.20 13.00
N GLN A 36 -18.35 -11.16 13.77
CA GLN A 36 -19.25 -10.01 13.82
C GLN A 36 -18.57 -8.77 14.42
N ALA A 37 -17.73 -8.94 15.45
CA ALA A 37 -16.98 -7.85 16.06
C ALA A 37 -15.90 -7.31 15.11
N THR A 38 -15.14 -8.19 14.45
CA THR A 38 -14.14 -7.80 13.45
C THR A 38 -14.79 -7.09 12.27
N ARG A 39 -15.94 -7.58 11.78
CA ARG A 39 -16.68 -6.93 10.70
C ARG A 39 -17.18 -5.55 11.09
N ARG A 40 -17.76 -5.38 12.28
CA ARG A 40 -18.20 -4.07 12.78
C ARG A 40 -17.03 -3.10 12.98
N ALA A 41 -15.88 -3.59 13.45
CA ALA A 41 -14.68 -2.78 13.59
C ALA A 41 -14.15 -2.32 12.23
N TYR A 42 -14.17 -3.20 11.23
CA TYR A 42 -13.79 -2.88 9.86
C TYR A 42 -14.76 -1.88 9.22
N ASP A 43 -16.07 -2.13 9.28
CA ASP A 43 -17.10 -1.21 8.76
C ASP A 43 -16.97 0.18 9.42
N SER A 44 -16.77 0.23 10.74
CA SER A 44 -16.55 1.48 11.47
C SER A 44 -15.23 2.18 11.11
N TRP A 45 -14.18 1.42 10.81
CA TRP A 45 -12.91 1.99 10.35
C TRP A 45 -13.07 2.57 8.94
N GLN A 46 -13.77 1.88 8.03
CA GLN A 46 -14.06 2.37 6.68
C GLN A 46 -14.82 3.70 6.72
N ASP A 47 -15.82 3.82 7.58
CA ASP A 47 -16.60 5.06 7.75
C ASP A 47 -15.76 6.26 8.25
N THR A 48 -14.61 5.99 8.87
CA THR A 48 -13.73 7.00 9.47
C THR A 48 -12.38 7.12 8.76
N MET A 49 -12.17 6.37 7.67
CA MET A 49 -10.89 6.35 6.97
C MET A 49 -10.59 7.65 6.23
N ARG A 50 -11.63 8.42 5.88
CA ARG A 50 -11.52 9.73 5.21
C ARG A 50 -11.72 10.85 6.20
N ARG A 51 -10.94 11.92 6.07
CA ARG A 51 -11.14 13.15 6.87
C ARG A 51 -12.35 13.90 6.34
N VAL A 52 -13.30 14.26 7.22
CA VAL A 52 -14.47 15.05 6.81
C VAL A 52 -14.12 16.51 6.65
N GLY A 53 -14.59 17.11 5.55
CA GLY A 53 -14.24 18.49 5.20
C GLY A 53 -12.85 18.64 4.61
N PHE A 54 -12.20 17.53 4.22
CA PHE A 54 -10.89 17.55 3.60
C PHE A 54 -10.94 18.26 2.24
N ASP A 55 -10.17 19.34 2.10
CA ASP A 55 -10.03 20.06 0.85
C ASP A 55 -8.97 19.40 -0.04
N LYS A 56 -9.44 18.68 -1.07
CA LYS A 56 -8.57 18.03 -2.05
C LYS A 56 -7.86 19.00 -2.98
N THR A 57 -8.35 20.25 -3.06
CA THR A 57 -7.84 21.28 -3.97
C THR A 57 -6.91 22.26 -3.28
N ALA A 58 -6.76 22.14 -1.95
CA ALA A 58 -5.77 22.88 -1.20
C ALA A 58 -4.35 22.48 -1.63
N LEU A 59 -3.43 23.43 -1.51
CA LEU A 59 -2.00 23.17 -1.66
C LEU A 59 -1.55 22.11 -0.64
N GLU A 60 -0.74 21.16 -1.11
CA GLU A 60 -0.24 20.06 -0.30
C GLU A 60 0.56 20.55 0.91
N ALA A 61 0.33 19.94 2.06
CA ALA A 61 1.19 20.15 3.22
C ALA A 61 2.63 19.74 2.87
N GLY A 62 3.59 20.63 3.13
CA GLY A 62 5.01 20.40 2.81
C GLY A 62 5.40 20.68 1.35
N ALA A 63 4.50 21.29 0.56
CA ALA A 63 4.83 21.79 -0.77
C ALA A 63 5.82 22.97 -0.70
N GLU A 64 6.72 23.02 -1.66
CA GLU A 64 7.78 24.02 -1.78
C GLU A 64 7.98 24.45 -3.23
N PRO A 65 8.61 25.61 -3.49
CA PRO A 65 8.87 26.07 -4.86
C PRO A 65 9.77 25.11 -5.65
N ILE A 66 9.48 24.95 -6.94
CA ILE A 66 10.29 24.10 -7.83
C ILE A 66 11.70 24.67 -8.00
N ASP A 67 12.71 23.90 -7.59
CA ASP A 67 14.13 24.21 -7.73
C ASP A 67 14.76 23.66 -9.03
N ASP A 68 16.02 24.02 -9.28
CA ASP A 68 16.74 23.61 -10.49
C ASP A 68 16.99 22.09 -10.57
N ALA A 69 17.13 21.42 -9.42
CA ALA A 69 17.33 19.98 -9.35
C ALA A 69 16.08 19.23 -9.81
N ALA A 70 14.90 19.66 -9.35
CA ALA A 70 13.63 19.11 -9.80
C ALA A 70 13.38 19.38 -11.29
N ARG A 71 13.72 20.58 -11.80
CA ARG A 71 13.66 20.88 -13.25
C ARG A 71 14.60 19.99 -14.06
N ALA A 72 15.76 19.63 -13.53
CA ALA A 72 16.67 18.71 -14.19
C ALA A 72 16.07 17.30 -14.28
N LEU A 73 15.45 16.80 -13.20
CA LEU A 73 14.77 15.50 -13.20
C LEU A 73 13.56 15.44 -14.15
N ALA A 74 12.82 16.53 -14.28
CA ALA A 74 11.69 16.64 -15.20
C ALA A 74 12.10 16.60 -16.69
N ARG A 75 13.38 16.89 -17.00
CA ARG A 75 13.92 16.86 -18.37
C ARG A 75 14.45 15.48 -18.79
N ARG A 76 14.32 14.45 -17.94
CA ARG A 76 14.68 13.08 -18.29
C ARG A 76 13.85 12.61 -19.48
N THR A 77 14.50 11.96 -20.43
CA THR A 77 13.89 11.65 -21.71
C THR A 77 13.32 10.22 -21.73
N PRO A 78 12.35 9.93 -22.62
CA PRO A 78 11.83 8.57 -22.81
C PRO A 78 12.92 7.52 -23.09
N GLU A 79 14.01 7.91 -23.77
CA GLU A 79 15.13 7.03 -24.08
C GLU A 79 15.84 6.55 -22.81
N LEU A 80 16.05 7.42 -21.82
CA LEU A 80 16.63 7.04 -20.53
C LEU A 80 15.75 6.00 -19.83
N PHE A 81 14.43 6.22 -19.82
CA PHE A 81 13.50 5.27 -19.21
C PHE A 81 13.45 3.95 -19.97
N LYS A 82 13.64 3.97 -21.30
CA LYS A 82 13.75 2.76 -22.11
C LYS A 82 15.02 1.97 -21.78
N GLU A 83 16.16 2.64 -21.60
CA GLU A 83 17.39 2.01 -21.15
C GLU A 83 17.23 1.36 -19.77
N TRP A 84 16.60 2.05 -18.83
CA TRP A 84 16.31 1.51 -17.50
C TRP A 84 15.37 0.32 -17.57
N TYR A 85 14.31 0.43 -18.37
CA TYR A 85 13.33 -0.63 -18.60
C TYR A 85 14.00 -1.91 -19.10
N ASP A 86 14.84 -1.80 -20.13
CA ASP A 86 15.53 -2.95 -20.73
C ASP A 86 16.55 -3.57 -19.77
N ASP A 87 17.22 -2.77 -18.93
CA ASP A 87 18.15 -3.27 -17.91
C ASP A 87 17.43 -4.00 -16.76
N ILE A 88 16.34 -3.43 -16.26
CA ILE A 88 15.49 -4.01 -15.20
C ILE A 88 14.88 -5.34 -15.67
N LEU A 89 14.39 -5.38 -16.92
CA LEU A 89 13.80 -6.60 -17.49
C LEU A 89 14.75 -7.80 -17.50
N ARG A 90 16.07 -7.57 -17.62
CA ARG A 90 17.07 -8.66 -17.61
C ARG A 90 17.33 -9.21 -16.20
N GLN A 91 17.01 -8.45 -15.17
CA GLN A 91 17.27 -8.80 -13.78
C GLN A 91 16.03 -9.37 -13.08
N LEU A 92 14.82 -9.07 -13.59
CA LEU A 92 13.58 -9.57 -13.02
C LEU A 92 13.41 -11.09 -13.24
N PRO A 93 12.84 -11.81 -12.26
CA PRO A 93 12.32 -13.16 -12.49
C PRO A 93 11.31 -13.17 -13.65
N GLU A 94 11.26 -14.26 -14.42
CA GLU A 94 10.47 -14.32 -15.65
C GLU A 94 8.98 -14.02 -15.41
N GLU A 95 8.41 -14.40 -14.27
CA GLU A 95 7.03 -14.04 -13.93
C GLU A 95 6.81 -12.52 -13.85
N SER A 96 7.65 -11.81 -13.08
CA SER A 96 7.64 -10.35 -12.98
C SER A 96 7.94 -9.69 -14.33
N ALA A 97 8.89 -10.24 -15.10
CA ALA A 97 9.26 -9.74 -16.41
C ALA A 97 8.10 -9.86 -17.41
N ARG A 98 7.30 -10.93 -17.37
CA ARG A 98 6.09 -11.07 -18.19
C ARG A 98 5.07 -9.96 -17.90
N HIS A 99 4.81 -9.66 -16.62
CA HIS A 99 3.90 -8.58 -16.25
C HIS A 99 4.41 -7.21 -16.74
N MET A 100 5.71 -6.97 -16.61
CA MET A 100 6.34 -5.75 -17.10
C MET A 100 6.23 -5.62 -18.63
N ARG A 101 6.55 -6.68 -19.39
CA ARG A 101 6.39 -6.71 -20.87
C ARG A 101 4.94 -6.51 -21.30
N ALA A 102 3.99 -7.10 -20.61
CA ALA A 102 2.56 -6.98 -20.93
C ALA A 102 2.03 -5.55 -20.74
N SER A 103 2.74 -4.69 -20.02
CA SER A 103 2.32 -3.32 -19.69
C SER A 103 3.43 -2.30 -19.92
N GLU A 104 4.28 -2.49 -20.93
CA GLU A 104 5.46 -1.64 -21.21
C GLU A 104 5.17 -0.13 -21.11
N GLY A 105 4.11 0.34 -21.78
CA GLY A 105 3.74 1.76 -21.77
C GLY A 105 3.37 2.28 -20.37
N TYR A 106 2.81 1.45 -19.49
CA TYR A 106 2.54 1.84 -18.11
C TYR A 106 3.86 2.04 -17.34
N TYR A 107 4.83 1.14 -17.51
CA TYR A 107 6.12 1.23 -16.84
C TYR A 107 6.93 2.43 -17.32
N LEU A 108 7.02 2.64 -18.63
CA LEU A 108 7.78 3.74 -19.23
C LEU A 108 7.19 5.12 -18.88
N ASN A 109 5.86 5.23 -18.80
CA ASN A 109 5.20 6.52 -18.63
C ASN A 109 4.81 6.85 -17.18
N ASN A 110 4.67 5.85 -16.30
CA ASN A 110 4.15 6.05 -14.94
C ASN A 110 5.08 5.50 -13.87
N VAL A 111 5.62 4.28 -14.06
CA VAL A 111 6.43 3.64 -13.00
C VAL A 111 7.84 4.20 -12.94
N LEU A 112 8.60 4.13 -14.03
CA LEU A 112 10.00 4.55 -14.04
C LEU A 112 10.18 6.06 -13.82
N PRO A 113 9.32 6.95 -14.37
CA PRO A 113 9.41 8.38 -14.08
C PRO A 113 9.18 8.73 -12.61
N SER A 114 8.44 7.90 -11.86
CA SER A 114 8.17 8.11 -10.43
C SER A 114 9.40 7.94 -9.53
N PHE A 115 10.50 7.39 -10.04
CA PHE A 115 11.76 7.29 -9.31
C PHE A 115 12.70 8.45 -9.67
N SER A 116 13.42 9.01 -8.69
CA SER A 116 14.45 10.04 -8.90
C SER A 116 15.68 9.50 -9.64
N SER A 117 15.99 8.21 -9.47
CA SER A 117 17.10 7.51 -10.12
C SER A 117 16.65 6.13 -10.61
N LYS A 118 17.49 5.44 -11.39
CA LYS A 118 17.19 4.06 -11.82
C LYS A 118 16.91 3.21 -10.57
N PRO A 119 15.74 2.57 -10.46
CA PRO A 119 15.46 1.72 -9.31
C PRO A 119 16.26 0.42 -9.38
N GLU A 120 16.57 -0.12 -8.21
CA GLU A 120 17.22 -1.41 -8.03
C GLU A 120 16.18 -2.53 -8.04
N VAL A 121 16.49 -3.64 -8.72
CA VAL A 121 15.71 -4.87 -8.62
C VAL A 121 16.12 -5.61 -7.35
N ILE A 122 15.19 -5.70 -6.40
CA ILE A 122 15.43 -6.38 -5.12
C ILE A 122 14.59 -7.65 -4.99
N PRO A 123 15.13 -8.73 -4.40
CA PRO A 123 14.31 -9.86 -4.00
C PRO A 123 13.42 -9.46 -2.82
N LEU A 124 12.15 -9.83 -2.90
CA LEU A 124 11.21 -9.72 -1.79
C LEU A 124 11.17 -11.06 -1.05
N THR A 125 12.12 -11.25 -0.14
CA THR A 125 12.10 -12.39 0.79
C THR A 125 11.08 -12.10 1.89
N GLY A 126 10.25 -13.10 2.21
CA GLY A 126 8.93 -13.00 2.86
C GLY A 126 8.83 -12.46 4.29
N ASP A 127 9.85 -11.75 4.79
CA ASP A 127 9.95 -11.36 6.20
C ASP A 127 9.73 -9.84 6.40
N GLY A 128 9.26 -9.14 5.37
CA GLY A 128 9.01 -7.70 5.38
C GLY A 128 7.53 -7.34 5.51
N ALA A 129 7.25 -6.25 6.23
CA ALA A 129 5.96 -5.56 6.16
C ALA A 129 6.03 -4.44 5.12
N LEU A 130 4.93 -4.23 4.41
CA LEU A 130 4.74 -3.12 3.49
C LEU A 130 3.58 -2.25 3.99
N PHE A 131 3.73 -0.94 3.82
CA PHE A 131 2.76 0.05 4.27
C PHE A 131 2.29 0.89 3.08
N ARG A 132 1.01 1.26 3.11
CA ARG A 132 0.42 2.14 2.09
C ARG A 132 -0.71 2.97 2.69
N VAL A 133 -0.67 4.27 2.45
CA VAL A 133 -1.78 5.17 2.79
C VAL A 133 -2.86 5.06 1.71
N ILE A 134 -4.11 4.98 2.12
CA ILE A 134 -5.27 4.67 1.26
C ILE A 134 -6.48 5.53 1.61
N ASP A 135 -7.29 5.86 0.61
CA ASP A 135 -8.58 6.57 0.72
C ASP A 135 -9.81 5.65 0.57
N LYS A 136 -9.59 4.39 0.22
CA LYS A 136 -10.64 3.39 0.04
C LYS A 136 -10.17 1.98 0.44
N PRO A 137 -11.09 1.07 0.79
CA PRO A 137 -10.74 -0.28 1.27
C PRO A 137 -9.88 -1.08 0.28
N ASP A 138 -10.21 -1.01 -1.01
CA ASP A 138 -9.48 -1.72 -2.08
C ASP A 138 -8.14 -1.06 -2.44
N GLY A 139 -7.66 -0.11 -1.63
CA GLY A 139 -6.41 0.61 -1.84
C GLY A 139 -5.15 -0.28 -1.81
N HIS A 140 -5.27 -1.53 -1.33
CA HIS A 140 -4.23 -2.56 -1.39
C HIS A 140 -3.87 -2.99 -2.82
N THR A 141 -4.70 -2.68 -3.81
CA THR A 141 -4.42 -3.04 -5.22
C THR A 141 -3.36 -2.15 -5.88
N GLY A 142 -2.92 -1.08 -5.22
CA GLY A 142 -1.91 -0.17 -5.75
C GLY A 142 -0.51 -0.78 -5.83
N GLY A 143 0.27 -0.34 -6.82
CA GLY A 143 1.61 -0.89 -7.09
C GLY A 143 2.73 -0.36 -6.19
N PHE A 144 2.52 0.79 -5.52
CA PHE A 144 3.56 1.49 -4.74
C PHE A 144 3.37 1.32 -3.23
N TRP A 145 4.44 1.03 -2.52
CA TRP A 145 4.47 0.69 -1.10
C TRP A 145 5.70 1.30 -0.41
N SER A 146 5.61 1.47 0.90
CA SER A 146 6.73 1.86 1.76
C SER A 146 7.11 0.72 2.70
N ARG A 147 8.37 0.70 3.16
CA ARG A 147 8.82 -0.18 4.26
C ARG A 147 8.57 0.41 5.64
N ASN A 148 8.27 1.69 5.70
CA ASN A 148 8.09 2.42 6.94
C ASN A 148 6.61 2.77 7.12
N ILE A 149 6.19 2.81 8.38
CA ILE A 149 4.90 3.40 8.76
C ILE A 149 4.94 4.88 8.37
N PRO A 150 3.83 5.48 7.91
CA PRO A 150 3.76 6.92 7.69
C PRO A 150 4.18 7.69 8.94
N ASP A 151 4.85 8.82 8.78
CA ASP A 151 5.19 9.69 9.92
C ASP A 151 3.91 10.17 10.63
N ASP A 152 4.05 10.80 11.81
CA ASP A 152 2.91 11.46 12.47
C ASP A 152 2.67 12.89 11.95
N ASP A 153 3.64 13.46 11.22
CA ASP A 153 3.56 14.80 10.62
C ASP A 153 3.21 14.69 9.12
N GLU A 154 2.03 15.19 8.76
CA GLU A 154 1.49 15.11 7.39
C GLU A 154 2.38 15.85 6.39
N ALA A 155 2.93 17.01 6.77
CA ALA A 155 3.75 17.81 5.88
C ALA A 155 5.08 17.12 5.58
N VAL A 156 5.70 16.53 6.61
CA VAL A 156 6.95 15.75 6.44
C VAL A 156 6.68 14.54 5.56
N TRP A 157 5.63 13.78 5.87
CA TRP A 157 5.31 12.57 5.12
C TRP A 157 5.00 12.86 3.65
N ARG A 158 4.10 13.82 3.37
CA ARG A 158 3.73 14.21 1.98
C ARG A 158 4.91 14.74 1.20
N SER A 159 5.70 15.64 1.80
CA SER A 159 6.85 16.24 1.12
C SER A 159 7.86 15.18 0.68
N ARG A 160 8.19 14.22 1.55
CA ARG A 160 9.18 13.17 1.26
C ARG A 160 8.65 12.02 0.41
N ASN A 161 7.37 11.68 0.55
CA ASN A 161 6.72 10.60 -0.21
C ASN A 161 6.06 11.08 -1.51
N ALA A 162 6.11 12.39 -1.78
CA ALA A 162 5.54 13.04 -2.96
C ALA A 162 4.05 12.72 -3.21
N VAL A 163 3.27 12.58 -2.13
CA VAL A 163 1.85 12.22 -2.21
C VAL A 163 0.95 13.46 -2.22
N LEU A 164 0.27 13.67 -3.35
CA LEU A 164 -0.65 14.78 -3.56
C LEU A 164 -1.86 14.75 -2.61
N GLN A 165 -2.41 15.94 -2.35
CA GLN A 165 -3.49 16.15 -1.39
C GLN A 165 -4.71 15.29 -1.75
N GLY A 166 -5.09 15.28 -3.03
CA GLY A 166 -6.25 14.55 -3.54
C GLY A 166 -6.15 13.03 -3.56
N TRP A 167 -4.97 12.44 -3.32
CA TRP A 167 -4.75 10.99 -3.51
C TRP A 167 -5.22 10.10 -2.36
N ASN A 168 -5.24 10.62 -1.14
CA ASN A 168 -5.51 9.79 0.05
C ASN A 168 -6.47 10.41 1.08
N GLU A 169 -6.92 11.66 0.87
CA GLU A 169 -7.83 12.40 1.78
C GLU A 169 -7.35 12.49 3.24
N GLY A 170 -6.02 12.50 3.45
CA GLY A 170 -5.41 12.51 4.79
C GLY A 170 -5.78 11.27 5.61
N GLY A 171 -5.99 10.16 4.91
CA GLY A 171 -6.74 9.03 5.41
C GLY A 171 -5.95 7.98 6.18
N ALA A 172 -6.41 6.75 6.09
CA ALA A 172 -5.91 5.60 6.81
C ALA A 172 -4.73 4.93 6.10
N PHE A 173 -4.02 4.03 6.76
CA PHE A 173 -2.99 3.21 6.13
C PHE A 173 -3.19 1.73 6.45
N ILE A 174 -2.71 0.90 5.54
CA ILE A 174 -2.71 -0.55 5.67
C ILE A 174 -1.30 -1.06 5.82
N LYS A 175 -1.19 -2.19 6.51
CA LYS A 175 0.00 -3.02 6.54
C LYS A 175 -0.30 -4.33 5.82
N ALA A 176 0.59 -4.72 4.91
CA ALA A 176 0.50 -5.97 4.18
C ALA A 176 1.78 -6.80 4.36
N THR A 177 1.64 -8.11 4.26
CA THR A 177 2.79 -9.01 4.11
C THR A 177 3.28 -8.97 2.67
N VAL A 178 4.60 -9.07 2.54
CA VAL A 178 5.26 -9.20 1.24
C VAL A 178 4.74 -10.45 0.50
N PRO A 179 4.35 -10.34 -0.78
CA PRO A 179 3.84 -11.47 -1.55
C PRO A 179 4.96 -12.47 -1.84
N PRO A 180 4.71 -13.78 -1.67
CA PRO A 180 5.64 -14.81 -2.15
C PRO A 180 5.78 -14.73 -3.68
N PRO A 181 6.95 -15.07 -4.22
CA PRO A 181 7.92 -14.03 -4.58
C PRO A 181 7.70 -13.50 -5.99
N PRO A 182 7.59 -12.18 -6.14
CA PRO A 182 8.23 -11.48 -7.24
C PRO A 182 9.24 -10.45 -6.73
N ALA A 183 10.30 -10.21 -7.51
CA ALA A 183 11.22 -9.11 -7.23
C ALA A 183 10.49 -7.78 -7.32
N ALA A 184 10.94 -6.79 -6.55
CA ALA A 184 10.40 -5.44 -6.57
C ALA A 184 11.41 -4.43 -7.12
N LEU A 185 10.91 -3.27 -7.51
CA LEU A 185 11.74 -2.12 -7.85
C LEU A 185 11.82 -1.21 -6.64
N ARG A 186 13.03 -0.91 -6.18
CA ARG A 186 13.28 -0.05 -5.03
C ARG A 186 14.08 1.17 -5.44
N GLY A 187 13.69 2.35 -4.96
CA GLY A 187 14.48 3.55 -5.20
C GLY A 187 13.84 4.81 -4.62
N PRO A 188 14.56 5.93 -4.70
CA PRO A 188 14.08 7.22 -4.21
C PRO A 188 12.92 7.73 -5.06
N ILE A 189 11.90 8.31 -4.42
CA ILE A 189 10.73 8.92 -5.05
C ILE A 189 11.14 10.19 -5.80
N ALA A 190 10.60 10.39 -7.00
CA ALA A 190 10.77 11.61 -7.80
C ALA A 190 9.94 12.78 -7.24
N PRO A 191 10.38 14.04 -7.46
CA PRO A 191 9.53 15.19 -7.16
C PRO A 191 8.20 15.13 -7.91
N GLN A 192 7.13 15.54 -7.26
CA GLN A 192 5.78 15.58 -7.82
C GLN A 192 5.29 17.04 -7.85
N ILE A 193 4.90 17.52 -9.02
CA ILE A 193 4.33 18.87 -9.18
C ILE A 193 2.95 18.89 -8.56
N SER A 194 2.66 19.95 -7.79
CA SER A 194 1.35 20.16 -7.18
C SER A 194 0.28 20.39 -8.26
N GLU A 195 -0.89 19.80 -8.05
CA GLU A 195 -2.07 20.06 -8.90
C GLU A 195 -2.72 21.42 -8.56
N ALA A 196 -2.53 21.91 -7.33
CA ALA A 196 -3.09 23.18 -6.85
C ALA A 196 -2.27 24.39 -7.32
N ASP A 197 -0.93 24.28 -7.38
CA ASP A 197 -0.05 25.32 -7.92
C ASP A 197 1.11 24.69 -8.73
N PRO A 198 1.18 24.90 -10.06
CA PRO A 198 2.21 24.31 -10.91
C PRO A 198 3.63 24.86 -10.67
N ASN A 199 3.80 25.90 -9.83
CA ASN A 199 5.10 26.40 -9.39
C ASN A 199 5.61 25.73 -8.12
N MET A 200 4.77 24.89 -7.50
CA MET A 200 5.05 24.18 -6.26
C MET A 200 5.21 22.68 -6.54
N MET A 201 5.99 22.01 -5.70
CA MET A 201 6.20 20.58 -5.74
C MET A 201 6.29 19.98 -4.35
N LEU A 202 6.07 18.68 -4.28
CA LEU A 202 6.56 17.84 -3.20
C LEU A 202 7.91 17.27 -3.62
N ARG A 203 8.93 17.43 -2.77
CA ARG A 203 10.33 17.10 -3.12
C ARG A 203 10.54 15.62 -3.43
N GLY A 204 9.79 14.74 -2.79
CA GLY A 204 10.08 13.32 -2.81
C GLY A 204 11.38 13.00 -2.06
N GLY A 205 12.04 11.92 -2.48
CA GLY A 205 13.37 11.54 -2.00
C GLY A 205 13.40 10.38 -1.01
N ASP A 206 12.28 10.06 -0.34
CA ASP A 206 12.19 8.82 0.44
C ASP A 206 12.19 7.59 -0.46
N GLU A 207 12.45 6.42 0.13
CA GLU A 207 12.42 5.15 -0.59
C GLU A 207 10.97 4.70 -0.85
N GLN A 208 10.67 4.35 -2.10
CA GLN A 208 9.47 3.61 -2.47
C GLN A 208 9.81 2.23 -3.03
N ILE A 209 8.83 1.34 -2.92
CA ILE A 209 8.84 0.00 -3.50
C ILE A 209 7.69 -0.10 -4.49
N PHE A 210 8.01 -0.43 -5.73
CA PHE A 210 7.02 -0.82 -6.72
C PHE A 210 7.01 -2.35 -6.86
N LEU A 211 5.82 -2.94 -6.78
CA LEU A 211 5.61 -4.37 -6.96
C LEU A 211 5.13 -4.66 -8.39
N PRO A 212 5.96 -5.27 -9.25
CA PRO A 212 5.50 -5.80 -10.53
C PRO A 212 4.45 -6.88 -10.27
N GLY A 213 3.25 -6.68 -10.80
CA GLY A 213 2.14 -7.59 -10.59
C GLY A 213 1.08 -7.47 -11.67
N PRO A 214 0.02 -8.28 -11.56
CA PRO A 214 -1.11 -8.23 -12.47
C PRO A 214 -1.88 -6.91 -12.28
N ARG A 215 -2.80 -6.60 -13.20
CA ARG A 215 -3.57 -5.34 -13.18
C ARG A 215 -4.44 -5.20 -11.92
N GLU A 216 -4.83 -6.33 -11.36
CA GLU A 216 -5.60 -6.46 -10.12
C GLU A 216 -4.79 -6.10 -8.86
N GLY A 217 -3.47 -5.96 -8.98
CA GLY A 217 -2.56 -5.62 -7.90
C GLY A 217 -1.69 -6.82 -7.47
N ALA A 218 -0.50 -6.52 -6.95
CA ALA A 218 0.44 -7.53 -6.48
C ALA A 218 0.13 -8.05 -5.07
N ILE A 219 -0.73 -7.36 -4.32
CA ILE A 219 -1.12 -7.70 -2.94
C ILE A 219 -2.60 -8.08 -2.93
N GLY A 220 -2.87 -9.34 -2.56
CA GLY A 220 -4.21 -9.82 -2.28
C GLY A 220 -4.80 -9.23 -1.00
N GLU A 221 -6.12 -9.20 -0.89
CA GLU A 221 -6.82 -8.75 0.33
C GLU A 221 -6.43 -9.60 1.56
N ASP A 222 -6.19 -10.89 1.35
CA ASP A 222 -5.76 -11.85 2.38
C ASP A 222 -4.35 -11.59 2.94
N GLN A 223 -3.58 -10.74 2.26
CA GLN A 223 -2.24 -10.33 2.70
C GLN A 223 -2.24 -9.04 3.50
N VAL A 224 -3.36 -8.31 3.55
CA VAL A 224 -3.51 -7.13 4.41
C VAL A 224 -3.71 -7.61 5.85
N THR A 225 -2.73 -7.36 6.71
CA THR A 225 -2.74 -7.85 8.09
C THR A 225 -3.35 -6.87 9.06
N ASP A 226 -3.21 -5.57 8.82
CA ASP A 226 -3.62 -4.54 9.76
C ASP A 226 -4.14 -3.27 9.04
N TYR A 227 -5.11 -2.61 9.66
CA TYR A 227 -5.72 -1.35 9.23
C TYR A 227 -5.55 -0.31 10.33
N TRP A 228 -5.05 0.88 9.98
CA TRP A 228 -4.69 1.93 10.93
C TRP A 228 -5.17 3.29 10.44
N HIS A 229 -5.46 4.21 11.34
CA HIS A 229 -5.58 5.64 10.98
C HIS A 229 -4.19 6.29 11.03
N THR A 230 -3.96 7.28 10.19
CA THR A 230 -2.77 8.15 10.30
C THR A 230 -2.89 9.07 11.51
N GLY A 231 -1.76 9.56 12.01
CA GLY A 231 -1.72 10.50 13.14
C GLY A 231 -2.41 11.85 12.87
N TRP A 232 -2.54 12.22 11.60
CA TRP A 232 -3.19 13.45 11.14
C TRP A 232 -4.66 13.27 10.72
N ASN A 233 -5.27 12.10 11.00
CA ASN A 233 -6.71 11.93 10.84
C ASN A 233 -7.42 12.31 12.15
N ASP A 234 -8.06 13.48 12.15
CA ASP A 234 -8.77 14.06 13.30
C ASP A 234 -9.97 13.21 13.80
N ARG A 235 -10.40 12.20 13.02
CA ARG A 235 -11.43 11.22 13.38
C ARG A 235 -10.87 9.88 13.84
N ALA A 236 -9.55 9.74 13.97
CA ALA A 236 -8.95 8.59 14.63
C ALA A 236 -9.58 8.47 16.03
N PRO A 237 -10.17 7.32 16.39
CA PRO A 237 -10.73 7.14 17.72
C PRO A 237 -9.67 7.45 18.79
N THR A 238 -10.00 8.29 19.78
CA THR A 238 -9.07 8.68 20.88
C THR A 238 -8.66 7.51 21.77
N SER A 239 -9.40 6.41 21.71
CA SER A 239 -8.87 5.10 22.10
C SER A 239 -8.13 4.57 20.88
N PRO A 240 -6.79 4.53 20.87
CA PRO A 240 -6.13 3.80 19.82
C PRO A 240 -6.76 2.41 19.87
N SER A 241 -7.20 1.90 18.73
CA SER A 241 -7.19 0.47 18.52
C SER A 241 -5.73 -0.03 18.53
N ARG A 242 -4.97 0.29 19.59
CA ARG A 242 -4.06 -0.64 20.25
C ARG A 242 -4.90 -1.77 20.83
N ALA A 243 -5.60 -2.48 19.97
CA ALA A 243 -5.81 -3.89 20.17
C ALA A 243 -4.75 -4.52 19.28
N SER A 244 -3.60 -4.75 19.87
CA SER A 244 -2.78 -5.92 19.58
C SER A 244 -3.68 -7.14 19.36
N MET A 245 -4.19 -7.32 18.14
CA MET A 245 -4.69 -8.60 17.67
C MET A 245 -3.56 -9.18 16.83
N ARG A 246 -2.50 -9.62 17.52
CA ARG A 246 -1.81 -10.82 17.05
C ARG A 246 -2.91 -11.86 16.88
N ALA A 247 -3.24 -12.24 15.65
CA ALA A 247 -3.77 -13.58 15.43
C ALA A 247 -2.71 -14.52 16.02
N GLY A 248 -2.96 -14.99 17.24
CA GLY A 248 -2.00 -15.75 18.01
C GLY A 248 -1.52 -16.93 17.18
N ASN A 249 -0.20 -17.02 17.04
CA ASN A 249 0.45 -18.25 16.64
C ASN A 249 0.04 -19.32 17.67
N PRO A 250 -0.50 -20.50 17.26
CA PRO A 250 -0.98 -21.52 18.20
C PRO A 250 0.06 -22.05 19.20
N ASN A 251 1.33 -21.68 19.04
CA ASN A 251 2.45 -22.19 19.83
C ASN A 251 2.97 -21.22 20.93
N GLU A 252 2.30 -20.10 21.21
CA GLU A 252 2.75 -19.14 22.26
C GLU A 252 2.05 -19.31 23.63
N CYS A 253 1.34 -20.41 23.89
CA CYS A 253 0.93 -20.79 25.25
C CYS A 253 1.74 -22.02 25.72
N ASP A 254 2.79 -21.77 26.51
CA ASP A 254 3.13 -22.50 27.75
C ASP A 254 4.61 -22.32 28.12
N LYS A 255 4.88 -21.49 29.13
CA LYS A 255 5.49 -21.87 30.41
C LYS A 255 5.08 -20.88 31.50
#